data_AF-A0AAU9UGX3-F1
#
_entry.id   AF-A0AAU9UGX3-F1
#
_cell.length_a   1.000
_cell.length_b   1.000
_cell.length_c   1.000
_cell.angle_alpha   90.00
_cell.angle_beta   90.00
_cell.angle_gamma   90.00
#
_symmetry.space_group_name_H-M   'P 1'
#
loop_
_entity.id
_entity.type
_entity.pdbx_description
1 polymer ?
#
loop_
_entity_poly.entity_id
_entity_poly.type
_entity_poly.pdbx_seq_one_letter_code
_entity_poly.pdbx_strand_id
1 'polypeptide(L)'
;MSPIYARLVPFAAVCGANFINIPMMRSGELLNGTPVFTADGTRVGESKRAAKYGIGLVCISRVLMALPGMTVTPLITSYATKRGLFCRRPAMVVPFQLFLVGLCVTFATPLCCAIFEQRASLSVDSLDPDLKEHVKKNFPKIKEVYFNKGL
;
A
#
# COMPACT_ATOMS: atom_id res chain seq x y z
N MET A 1 -14.59 -25.54 -14.27
CA MET A 1 -14.15 -24.68 -13.15
C MET A 1 -14.90 -23.36 -13.25
N SER A 2 -15.58 -22.93 -12.19
CA SER A 2 -16.39 -21.71 -12.20
C SER A 2 -15.53 -20.48 -12.57
N PRO A 3 -15.96 -19.66 -13.55
CA PRO A 3 -15.14 -18.58 -14.17
C PRO A 3 -14.75 -17.45 -13.22
N ILE A 4 -15.18 -17.49 -11.96
CA ILE A 4 -14.89 -16.52 -10.92
C ILE A 4 -13.52 -16.80 -10.28
N TYR A 5 -13.19 -18.08 -10.00
CA TYR A 5 -11.91 -18.43 -9.36
C TYR A 5 -10.71 -18.08 -10.25
N ALA A 6 -10.80 -18.34 -11.57
CA ALA A 6 -9.75 -17.99 -12.52
C ALA A 6 -9.50 -16.46 -12.61
N ARG A 7 -10.52 -15.63 -12.30
CA ARG A 7 -10.38 -14.16 -12.26
C ARG A 7 -9.78 -13.63 -10.97
N LEU A 8 -9.82 -14.40 -9.88
CA LEU A 8 -9.21 -14.04 -8.59
C LEU A 8 -7.73 -14.44 -8.51
N VAL A 9 -7.26 -15.36 -9.37
CA VAL A 9 -5.84 -15.79 -9.41
C VAL A 9 -4.88 -14.60 -9.60
N PRO A 10 -5.09 -13.68 -10.55
CA PRO A 10 -4.22 -12.51 -10.71
C PRO A 10 -4.22 -11.61 -9.47
N PHE A 11 -5.39 -11.43 -8.84
CA PHE A 11 -5.51 -10.63 -7.62
C PHE A 11 -4.74 -11.25 -6.46
N ALA A 12 -4.91 -12.56 -6.23
CA ALA A 12 -4.19 -13.29 -5.19
C ALA A 12 -2.67 -13.26 -5.42
N ALA A 13 -2.22 -13.39 -6.67
CA ALA A 13 -0.81 -13.31 -7.05
C ALA A 13 -0.23 -11.91 -6.75
N VAL A 14 -0.95 -10.84 -7.09
CA VAL A 14 -0.50 -9.47 -6.80
C VAL A 14 -0.51 -9.16 -5.32
N CYS A 15 -1.49 -9.64 -4.56
CA CYS A 15 -1.46 -9.57 -3.10
C CYS A 15 -0.20 -10.24 -2.57
N GLY A 16 0.02 -11.51 -2.89
CA GLY A 16 1.19 -12.26 -2.44
C GLY A 16 2.52 -11.57 -2.80
N ALA A 17 2.64 -11.09 -4.04
CA ALA A 17 3.84 -10.38 -4.49
C ALA A 17 4.10 -9.09 -3.69
N ASN A 18 3.08 -8.26 -3.45
CA ASN A 18 3.24 -7.03 -2.67
C ASN A 18 3.55 -7.32 -1.19
N PHE A 19 2.92 -8.34 -0.61
CA PHE A 19 3.17 -8.76 0.77
C PHE A 19 4.57 -9.37 0.99
N ILE A 20 5.23 -9.88 -0.06
CA ILE A 20 6.61 -10.39 0.04
C ILE A 20 7.63 -9.30 -0.30
N ASN A 21 7.41 -8.54 -1.38
CA ASN A 21 8.38 -7.60 -1.91
C ASN A 21 8.64 -6.42 -0.96
N ILE A 22 7.59 -5.83 -0.36
CA ILE A 22 7.76 -4.64 0.48
C ILE A 22 8.47 -4.95 1.81
N PRO A 23 8.11 -6.00 2.57
CA PRO A 23 8.88 -6.37 3.76
C PRO A 23 10.31 -6.77 3.43
N MET A 24 10.56 -7.36 2.25
CA MET A 24 11.91 -7.70 1.80
C MET A 24 12.74 -6.45 1.51
N MET A 25 12.19 -5.47 0.76
CA MET A 25 12.86 -4.20 0.50
C MET A 25 13.09 -3.37 1.78
N ARG A 26 12.20 -3.48 2.78
CA ARG A 26 12.30 -2.78 4.08
C ARG A 26 12.71 -3.67 5.23
N SER A 27 13.45 -4.73 4.94
CA SER A 27 13.97 -5.67 5.93
C SER A 27 14.84 -4.98 6.99
N GLY A 28 15.60 -3.95 6.59
CA GLY A 28 16.39 -3.11 7.51
C GLY A 28 15.54 -2.38 8.56
N GLU A 29 14.38 -1.84 8.16
CA GLU A 29 13.44 -1.17 9.07
C GLU A 29 12.74 -2.17 10.02
N LEU A 30 12.50 -3.39 9.55
CA LEU A 30 11.94 -4.49 10.35
C LEU A 30 12.92 -5.01 11.41
N LEU A 31 14.22 -5.04 11.09
CA LEU A 31 15.28 -5.56 11.97
C LEU A 31 15.76 -4.52 12.97
N ASN A 32 16.04 -3.30 12.50
CA ASN A 32 16.62 -2.22 13.31
C ASN A 32 15.54 -1.33 13.94
N GLY A 33 14.41 -1.14 13.26
CA GLY A 33 13.34 -0.25 13.68
C GLY A 33 13.25 0.98 12.77
N THR A 34 12.11 1.67 12.82
CA THR A 34 11.91 2.94 12.11
C THR A 34 12.06 4.11 13.07
N PRO A 35 12.70 5.22 12.67
CA PRO A 35 12.85 6.39 13.51
C PRO A 35 11.48 7.03 13.77
N VAL A 36 11.18 7.21 15.04
CA VAL A 36 9.95 7.81 15.54
C VAL A 36 10.25 9.21 16.06
N PHE A 37 9.39 10.17 15.71
CA PHE A 37 9.51 11.58 16.03
C PHE A 37 8.35 12.06 16.89
N THR A 38 8.60 13.03 17.76
CA THR A 38 7.57 13.77 18.49
C THR A 38 6.91 14.82 17.59
N ALA A 39 5.77 15.37 18.03
CA ALA A 39 5.10 16.50 17.36
C ALA A 39 6.05 17.71 17.15
N ASP A 40 6.98 17.91 18.08
CA ASP A 40 7.99 18.98 18.04
C ASP A 40 9.16 18.70 17.08
N GLY A 41 9.15 17.56 16.37
CA GLY A 41 10.19 17.16 15.43
C GLY A 41 11.41 16.49 16.07
N THR A 42 11.41 16.30 17.40
CA THR A 42 12.50 15.63 18.12
C THR A 42 12.47 14.13 17.87
N ARG A 43 13.63 13.53 17.55
CA ARG A 43 13.76 12.08 17.38
C ARG A 43 13.71 11.39 18.75
N VAL A 44 12.75 10.48 18.94
CA VAL A 44 12.50 9.81 20.22
C VAL A 44 13.24 8.47 20.30
N GLY A 45 13.38 7.77 19.18
CA GLY A 45 14.06 6.48 19.09
C GLY A 45 13.65 5.68 17.86
N GLU A 46 14.01 4.41 17.82
CA GLU A 46 13.65 3.48 16.73
C GLU A 46 12.66 2.42 17.21
N SER A 47 11.49 2.31 16.58
CA SER A 47 10.49 1.29 16.92
C SER A 47 10.31 0.26 15.82
N LYS A 48 10.37 -1.01 16.21
CA LYS A 48 10.11 -2.15 15.31
C LYS A 48 8.61 -2.37 15.10
N ARG A 49 7.78 -2.08 16.10
CA ARG A 49 6.31 -2.12 15.95
C ARG A 49 5.79 -1.08 14.96
N ALA A 50 6.31 0.14 15.04
CA ALA A 50 5.97 1.20 14.07
C ALA A 50 6.37 0.79 12.64
N ALA A 51 7.54 0.16 12.48
CA ALA A 51 8.00 -0.35 11.19
C ALA A 51 7.05 -1.40 10.61
N LYS A 52 6.67 -2.42 11.41
CA LYS A 52 5.73 -3.48 11.00
C LYS A 52 4.38 -2.91 10.58
N TYR A 53 3.83 -1.99 11.37
CA TYR A 53 2.54 -1.38 11.09
C TYR A 53 2.60 -0.51 9.83
N GLY A 54 3.65 0.30 9.69
CA GLY A 54 3.90 1.11 8.50
C GLY A 54 3.99 0.27 7.22
N ILE A 55 4.80 -0.78 7.23
CA ILE A 55 4.97 -1.69 6.10
C ILE A 55 3.65 -2.39 5.75
N GLY A 56 2.89 -2.85 6.75
CA GLY A 56 1.57 -3.47 6.52
C GLY A 56 0.58 -2.52 5.83
N LEU A 57 0.52 -1.26 6.27
CA LEU A 57 -0.28 -0.22 5.64
C LEU A 57 0.15 0.06 4.20
N VAL A 58 1.46 0.10 3.93
CA VAL A 58 2.00 0.29 2.57
C VAL A 58 1.65 -0.90 1.68
N CYS A 59 1.74 -2.14 2.17
CA CYS A 59 1.29 -3.33 1.45
C CYS A 59 -0.18 -3.24 1.06
N ILE A 60 -1.05 -2.88 2.01
CA ILE A 60 -2.49 -2.73 1.78
C ILE A 60 -2.76 -1.64 0.73
N SER A 61 -2.10 -0.48 0.85
CA SER A 61 -2.24 0.60 -0.13
C SER A 61 -1.84 0.17 -1.54
N ARG A 62 -0.77 -0.62 -1.68
CA ARG A 62 -0.30 -1.12 -2.98
C ARG A 62 -1.28 -2.12 -3.61
N VAL A 63 -1.87 -2.99 -2.80
CA VAL A 63 -2.94 -3.90 -3.24
C VAL A 63 -4.17 -3.11 -3.69
N LEU A 64 -4.58 -2.10 -2.92
CA LEU A 64 -5.68 -1.19 -3.25
C LEU A 64 -5.45 -0.43 -4.55
N MET A 65 -4.22 -0.02 -4.83
CA MET A 65 -3.88 0.67 -6.07
C MET A 65 -3.94 -0.25 -7.31
N ALA A 66 -3.59 -1.53 -7.15
CA ALA A 66 -3.62 -2.52 -8.24
C ALA A 66 -5.03 -3.10 -8.49
N LEU A 67 -5.90 -3.11 -7.48
CA LEU A 67 -7.27 -3.59 -7.54
C LEU A 67 -8.12 -3.00 -8.68
N PRO A 68 -8.22 -1.67 -8.84
CA PRO A 68 -9.07 -1.08 -9.86
C PRO A 68 -8.55 -1.41 -11.26
N GLY A 69 -7.24 -1.37 -11.49
CA GLY A 69 -6.63 -1.76 -12.76
C GLY A 69 -6.95 -3.21 -13.15
N MET A 70 -6.94 -4.14 -12.19
CA MET A 70 -7.17 -5.56 -12.44
C MET A 70 -8.65 -5.96 -12.51
N THR A 71 -9.57 -5.19 -11.94
CA THR A 71 -11.00 -5.51 -11.92
C THR A 71 -11.79 -4.70 -12.96
N VAL A 72 -11.53 -3.39 -13.04
CA VAL A 72 -12.26 -2.46 -13.91
C VAL A 72 -11.84 -2.64 -15.37
N THR A 73 -10.54 -2.81 -15.63
CA THR A 73 -10.07 -2.95 -17.02
C THR A 73 -10.65 -4.17 -17.73
N PRO A 74 -10.60 -5.41 -17.20
CA PRO A 74 -11.18 -6.55 -17.91
C PRO A 74 -12.71 -6.46 -18.02
N LEU A 75 -13.40 -5.76 -17.11
CA LEU A 75 -14.85 -5.50 -17.24
C LEU A 75 -15.13 -4.57 -18.43
N ILE A 76 -14.42 -3.45 -18.53
CA ILE A 76 -14.56 -2.49 -19.63
C ILE A 76 -14.16 -3.14 -20.96
N THR A 77 -13.03 -3.84 -21.00
CA THR A 77 -12.57 -4.54 -22.21
C THR A 77 -13.55 -5.63 -22.64
N SER A 78 -14.13 -6.39 -21.70
CA SER A 78 -15.17 -7.39 -22.01
C SER A 78 -16.45 -6.76 -22.55
N TYR A 79 -16.88 -5.63 -21.98
CA TYR A 79 -18.04 -4.88 -22.46
C TYR A 79 -17.80 -4.30 -23.85
N ALA A 80 -16.65 -3.68 -24.08
CA ALA A 80 -16.25 -3.12 -25.37
C ALA A 80 -16.10 -4.21 -26.47
N THR A 81 -15.60 -5.39 -26.09
CA THR A 81 -15.49 -6.55 -26.99
C THR A 81 -16.88 -7.09 -27.36
N LYS A 82 -17.81 -7.20 -26.40
CA LYS A 82 -19.21 -7.58 -26.66
C LYS A 82 -19.95 -6.59 -27.58
N ARG A 83 -19.61 -5.31 -27.53
CA ARG A 83 -20.14 -4.28 -28.42
C ARG A 83 -19.55 -4.31 -29.84
N GLY A 84 -18.64 -5.24 -30.14
CA GLY A 84 -18.03 -5.40 -31.46
C GLY A 84 -16.92 -4.39 -31.77
N LEU A 85 -16.47 -3.59 -30.80
CA LEU A 85 -15.46 -2.54 -30.99
C LEU A 85 -14.12 -3.09 -31.50
N PHE A 86 -13.83 -4.37 -31.22
CA PHE A 86 -12.60 -5.05 -31.60
C PHE A 86 -12.76 -6.18 -32.63
N CYS A 87 -13.97 -6.37 -33.19
CA CYS A 87 -14.24 -7.46 -34.17
C CYS A 87 -13.37 -7.39 -35.42
N ARG A 88 -12.91 -6.19 -35.81
CA ARG A 88 -12.16 -5.97 -37.05
C ARG A 88 -10.64 -6.06 -36.86
N ARG A 89 -10.13 -5.89 -35.63
CA ARG A 89 -8.69 -6.00 -35.29
C ARG A 89 -8.51 -6.48 -33.83
N PRO A 90 -8.47 -7.80 -33.58
CA PRO A 90 -8.32 -8.35 -32.23
C PRO A 90 -6.98 -7.97 -31.56
N ALA A 91 -5.94 -7.66 -32.34
CA ALA A 91 -4.66 -7.17 -31.82
C ALA A 91 -4.76 -5.81 -31.08
N MET A 92 -5.80 -5.01 -31.33
CA MET A 92 -6.02 -3.71 -30.67
C MET A 92 -6.56 -3.84 -29.23
N VAL A 93 -6.96 -5.05 -28.81
CA VAL A 93 -7.46 -5.30 -27.45
C VAL A 93 -6.36 -5.10 -26.41
N VAL A 94 -5.14 -5.55 -26.70
CA VAL A 94 -3.98 -5.43 -25.81
C VAL A 94 -3.57 -3.97 -25.56
N PRO A 95 -3.32 -3.13 -26.57
CA PRO A 95 -2.96 -1.72 -26.34
C PRO A 95 -4.11 -0.94 -25.67
N PHE A 96 -5.38 -1.24 -25.99
CA PHE A 96 -6.52 -0.62 -25.32
C PHE A 96 -6.58 -1.00 -23.83
N GLN A 97 -6.35 -2.27 -23.51
CA GLN A 97 -6.27 -2.75 -22.13
C GLN A 97 -5.10 -2.12 -21.38
N LEU A 98 -3.91 -2.05 -21.98
CA LEU A 98 -2.75 -1.39 -21.37
C LEU A 98 -2.98 0.10 -21.15
N PHE A 99 -3.63 0.78 -22.09
CA PHE A 99 -4.01 2.18 -21.96
C PHE A 99 -4.98 2.42 -20.80
N LEU A 100 -6.03 1.59 -20.69
CA LEU A 100 -6.98 1.67 -19.57
C LEU A 100 -6.34 1.37 -18.22
N VAL A 101 -5.49 0.34 -18.13
CA VAL A 101 -4.73 0.06 -16.90
C VAL A 101 -3.85 1.26 -16.57
N GLY A 102 -3.10 1.78 -17.55
CA GLY A 102 -2.21 2.93 -17.37
C GLY A 102 -2.97 4.13 -16.83
N LEU A 103 -4.07 4.49 -17.46
CA LEU A 103 -4.92 5.61 -17.05
C LEU A 103 -5.47 5.39 -15.64
N CYS A 104 -5.96 4.19 -15.33
CA CYS A 104 -6.46 3.84 -14.01
C CYS A 104 -5.37 3.94 -12.92
N VAL A 105 -4.16 3.44 -13.20
CA VAL A 105 -3.01 3.53 -12.29
C VAL A 105 -2.57 4.99 -12.10
N THR A 106 -2.50 5.78 -13.18
CA THR A 106 -2.13 7.20 -13.11
C THR A 106 -3.03 8.01 -12.19
N PHE A 107 -4.33 7.71 -12.11
CA PHE A 107 -5.25 8.34 -11.15
C PHE A 107 -5.26 7.66 -9.78
N ALA A 108 -5.16 6.33 -9.73
CA ALA A 108 -5.19 5.59 -8.47
C ALA A 108 -3.95 5.88 -7.61
N THR A 109 -2.77 6.04 -8.21
CA THR A 109 -1.52 6.33 -7.48
C THR A 109 -1.59 7.62 -6.65
N PRO A 110 -1.90 8.80 -7.21
CA PRO A 110 -1.99 10.03 -6.43
C PRO A 110 -3.14 9.99 -5.41
N LEU A 111 -4.26 9.36 -5.74
CA LEU A 111 -5.37 9.17 -4.79
C LEU A 111 -4.96 8.31 -3.59
N CYS A 112 -4.25 7.21 -3.83
CA CYS A 112 -3.74 6.36 -2.75
C CYS A 112 -2.68 7.09 -1.92
N CYS A 113 -1.79 7.87 -2.54
CA CYS A 113 -0.83 8.70 -1.81
C CYS A 113 -1.51 9.80 -0.97
N ALA A 114 -2.66 10.31 -1.41
CA ALA A 114 -3.44 11.28 -0.64
C ALA A 114 -4.22 10.63 0.52
N ILE A 115 -4.77 9.44 0.31
CA ILE A 115 -5.55 8.70 1.33
C ILE A 115 -4.64 8.10 2.40
N PHE A 116 -3.45 7.60 2.01
CA PHE A 116 -2.46 7.07 2.93
C PHE A 116 -1.35 8.08 3.12
N GLU A 117 -1.54 9.01 4.06
CA GLU A 117 -0.53 10.00 4.39
C GLU A 117 0.84 9.35 4.69
N GLN A 118 1.86 9.95 4.06
CA GLN A 118 3.27 9.58 4.14
C GLN A 118 3.81 9.67 5.59
N ARG A 119 3.17 10.47 6.43
CA ARG A 119 3.35 10.51 7.88
C ARG A 119 2.17 9.84 8.56
N ALA A 120 2.42 8.83 9.36
CA ALA A 120 1.40 8.25 10.22
C ALA A 120 1.67 8.59 11.67
N SER A 121 0.62 8.97 12.38
CA SER A 121 0.64 9.04 13.84
C SER A 121 0.38 7.64 14.41
N LEU A 122 1.16 7.27 15.42
CA LEU A 122 0.95 6.09 16.23
C LEU A 122 0.75 6.55 17.67
N SER A 123 -0.27 6.03 18.35
CA SER A 123 -0.47 6.33 19.77
C SER A 123 0.66 5.74 20.62
N VAL A 124 1.08 6.46 21.67
CA VAL A 124 2.15 6.06 22.60
C VAL A 124 1.85 4.72 23.28
N ASP A 125 0.58 4.32 23.35
CA ASP A 125 0.18 3.04 23.92
C ASP A 125 0.51 1.83 23.05
N SER A 126 0.68 2.02 21.74
CA SER A 126 1.02 0.97 20.77
C SER A 126 2.53 0.84 20.51
N LEU A 127 3.36 1.67 21.15
CA LEU A 127 4.82 1.57 21.04
C LEU A 127 5.37 0.30 21.72
N ASP A 128 6.61 -0.05 21.36
CA ASP A 128 7.37 -1.07 22.06
C ASP A 128 7.51 -0.70 23.55
N PRO A 129 7.36 -1.67 24.47
CA PRO A 129 7.33 -1.40 25.92
C PRO A 129 8.58 -0.65 26.40
N ASP A 130 9.75 -0.98 25.87
CA ASP A 130 11.03 -0.30 26.18
C ASP A 130 11.03 1.18 25.78
N LEU A 131 10.40 1.50 24.66
CA LEU A 131 10.29 2.87 24.14
C LEU A 131 9.16 3.62 24.83
N LYS A 132 8.06 2.94 25.18
CA LYS A 132 6.92 3.49 25.91
C LYS A 132 7.34 4.01 27.30
N GLU A 133 8.18 3.27 28.01
CA GLU A 133 8.74 3.72 29.29
C GLU A 133 9.67 4.92 29.12
N HIS A 134 10.51 4.92 28.08
CA HIS A 134 11.39 6.03 27.75
C HIS A 134 10.62 7.31 27.38
N VAL A 135 9.54 7.19 26.59
CA VAL A 135 8.65 8.31 26.22
C VAL A 135 7.88 8.80 27.44
N LYS A 136 7.29 7.92 28.25
CA LYS A 136 6.56 8.33 29.45
C LYS A 136 7.45 9.03 30.48
N LYS A 137 8.72 8.62 30.57
CA LYS A 137 9.70 9.18 31.53
C LYS A 137 10.27 10.53 31.08
N ASN A 138 10.59 10.70 29.79
CA ASN A 138 11.18 11.94 29.27
C ASN A 138 10.14 12.94 28.74
N PHE A 139 8.95 12.46 28.37
CA PHE A 139 7.92 13.22 27.65
C PHE A 139 6.50 12.87 28.14
N PRO A 140 6.16 13.18 29.42
CA PRO A 140 4.92 12.72 30.07
C PRO A 140 3.60 13.26 29.47
N LYS A 141 3.66 14.26 28.57
CA LYS A 141 2.47 14.89 27.95
C LYS A 141 2.16 14.41 26.53
N ILE A 142 3.02 13.60 25.91
CA ILE A 142 2.86 13.22 24.51
C ILE A 142 2.00 11.95 24.39
N LYS A 143 0.89 12.07 23.65
CA LYS A 143 -0.08 10.99 23.41
C LYS A 143 0.11 10.28 22.07
N GLU A 144 0.76 10.94 21.11
CA GLU A 144 0.98 10.44 19.75
C GLU A 144 2.40 10.74 19.28
N VAL A 145 2.96 9.82 18.50
CA VAL A 145 4.26 9.95 17.86
C VAL A 145 4.12 9.78 16.36
N TYR A 146 4.92 10.52 15.60
CA TYR A 146 4.89 10.53 14.14
C TYR A 146 6.05 9.72 13.60
N PHE A 147 5.77 8.83 12.65
CA PHE A 147 6.81 8.14 11.91
C PHE A 147 6.60 8.37 10.41
N ASN A 148 7.70 8.60 9.71
CA ASN A 148 7.67 8.75 8.27
C ASN A 148 7.58 7.34 7.69
N LYS A 149 6.48 7.01 7.00
CA LYS A 149 6.22 5.66 6.52
C LYS A 149 7.18 5.19 5.42
N GLY A 150 8.08 6.05 4.95
CA GLY A 150 8.88 5.83 3.76
C GLY A 150 7.94 5.67 2.57
N LEU A 151 8.02 6.55 1.59
CA LEU A 151 7.37 6.29 0.31
C LEU A 151 8.45 5.83 -0.66
#